data_AF-A0A535R1C2-F1
#
_entry.id   AF-A0A535R1C2-F1
#
_cell.length_a   1.000
_cell.length_b   1.000
_cell.length_c   1.000
_cell.angle_alpha   90.00
_cell.angle_beta   90.00
_cell.angle_gamma   90.00
#
_symmetry.space_group_name_H-M   'P 1'
#
loop_
_entity.id
_entity.type
_entity.pdbx_description
1 polymer ?
#
loop_
_entity_poly.entity_id
_entity_poly.type
_entity_poly.pdbx_seq_one_letter_code
_entity_poly.pdbx_strand_id
1 'polypeptide(L)'
;MNRVALRVWALNAGLVAVATVLYLGFVTRLPAPGLLVQVPWWALAGLFIVSEIAVVHVQFRRDSTSFSLNEIPLVAGLYFTNPVGMVAAQAVGAAIALALHRRQPPLKLVFNVAKLTIEAAVALLVFRAVVGGHPLLGLYGWLGGLAAIAVVDILGALVVQSVISVSEGRPPSSALFRTVVLAVAAGFTTGSIALLGVTVIGRDPAGVWLLVIPAGMLFLAYRAYVAEQARQASIGMLHEANRILQDADSLETAVMELLEHIRTMFRAEIAEIILLRAGDEERGVMVRSRVGPGEESERLAEVPAEPLQQGLSLLPGSRSGCARWACATRS
;
A
#
# COMPACT_ATOMS: atom_id res chain seq x y z
N MET A 1 -3.19 -14.23 27.10
CA MET A 1 -2.64 -13.27 26.12
C MET A 1 -1.14 -13.52 26.00
N ASN A 2 -0.62 -13.81 24.80
CA ASN A 2 0.80 -14.14 24.61
C ASN A 2 1.69 -12.95 25.01
N ARG A 3 2.91 -13.20 25.54
CA ARG A 3 3.85 -12.15 25.99
C ARG A 3 4.13 -11.10 24.91
N VAL A 4 4.14 -11.50 23.64
CA VAL A 4 4.29 -10.61 22.47
C VAL A 4 3.10 -9.66 22.36
N ALA A 5 1.86 -10.16 22.45
CA ALA A 5 0.66 -9.32 22.38
C ALA A 5 0.61 -8.28 23.52
N LEU A 6 1.05 -8.65 24.72
CA LEU A 6 1.12 -7.71 25.85
C LEU A 6 2.12 -6.57 25.60
N ARG A 7 3.28 -6.88 25.01
CA ARG A 7 4.29 -5.86 24.66
C ARG A 7 3.78 -4.88 23.60
N VAL A 8 3.09 -5.38 22.57
CA VAL A 8 2.53 -4.52 21.52
C VAL A 8 1.39 -3.65 22.06
N TRP A 9 0.55 -4.18 22.95
CA TRP A 9 -0.48 -3.38 23.63
C TRP A 9 0.12 -2.30 24.54
N ALA A 10 1.21 -2.60 25.27
CA ALA A 10 1.92 -1.61 26.07
C ALA A 10 2.51 -0.48 25.21
N LEU A 11 3.08 -0.83 24.05
CA LEU A 11 3.57 0.16 23.07
C LEU A 11 2.43 1.06 22.55
N ASN A 12 1.29 0.46 22.19
CA ASN A 12 0.11 1.21 21.78
C ASN A 12 -0.41 2.14 22.88
N ALA A 13 -0.44 1.67 24.13
CA ALA A 13 -0.80 2.52 25.27
C ALA A 13 0.16 3.71 25.42
N GLY A 14 1.47 3.49 25.22
CA GLY A 14 2.47 4.56 25.17
C GLY A 14 2.21 5.58 24.07
N LEU A 15 1.93 5.14 22.85
CA LEU A 15 1.60 6.03 21.73
C LEU A 15 0.31 6.83 21.99
N VAL A 16 -0.73 6.19 22.51
CA VAL A 16 -1.97 6.88 22.90
C VAL A 16 -1.72 7.90 24.00
N ALA A 17 -0.88 7.59 24.99
CA ALA A 17 -0.50 8.52 26.04
C ALA A 17 0.25 9.74 25.46
N VAL A 18 1.23 9.52 24.57
CA VAL A 18 1.96 10.61 23.89
C VAL A 18 1.00 11.47 23.07
N ALA A 19 0.11 10.86 22.27
CA ALA A 19 -0.91 11.59 21.51
C ALA A 19 -1.78 12.45 22.42
N THR A 20 -2.23 11.89 23.55
CA THR A 20 -3.07 12.57 24.54
C THR A 20 -2.33 13.74 25.19
N VAL A 21 -1.07 13.57 25.57
CA VAL A 21 -0.23 14.62 26.16
C VAL A 21 0.02 15.75 25.15
N LEU A 22 0.35 15.43 23.89
CA LEU A 22 0.53 16.43 22.85
C LEU A 22 -0.77 17.22 22.63
N TYR A 23 -1.90 16.53 22.57
CA TYR A 23 -3.20 17.14 22.32
C TYR A 23 -3.65 18.04 23.49
N LEU A 24 -3.74 17.50 24.71
CA LEU A 24 -4.21 18.24 25.89
C LEU A 24 -3.19 19.26 26.39
N GLY A 25 -1.89 18.96 26.28
CA GLY A 25 -0.83 19.81 26.79
C GLY A 25 -0.50 20.98 25.86
N PHE A 26 -0.57 20.78 24.55
CA PHE A 26 -0.11 21.78 23.58
C PHE A 26 -1.18 22.19 22.59
N VAL A 27 -1.81 21.24 21.88
CA VAL A 27 -2.74 21.55 20.77
C VAL A 27 -3.94 22.37 21.22
N THR A 28 -4.58 22.00 22.34
CA THR A 28 -5.75 22.72 22.88
C THR A 28 -5.45 24.15 23.33
N ARG A 29 -4.17 24.48 23.56
CA ARG A 29 -3.72 25.81 24.00
C ARG A 29 -3.32 26.72 22.84
N LEU A 30 -3.25 26.19 21.63
CA LEU A 30 -2.88 26.97 20.45
C LEU A 30 -4.07 27.80 19.94
N PRO A 31 -3.85 29.08 19.58
CA PRO A 31 -4.89 29.91 18.99
C PRO A 31 -5.25 29.43 17.57
N ALA A 32 -6.51 29.60 17.18
CA ALA A 32 -6.95 29.35 15.81
C ALA A 32 -6.16 30.20 14.78
N PRO A 33 -5.92 29.70 13.56
CA PRO A 33 -5.28 30.50 12.52
C PRO A 33 -6.17 31.69 12.14
N GLY A 34 -5.55 32.86 11.91
CA GLY A 34 -6.23 34.12 11.61
C GLY A 34 -6.66 34.30 10.14
N LEU A 35 -6.83 33.21 9.39
CA LEU A 35 -7.29 33.26 7.99
C LEU A 35 -8.82 33.43 7.92
N LEU A 36 -9.29 34.17 6.91
CA LEU A 36 -10.73 34.38 6.66
C LEU A 36 -11.42 33.09 6.22
N VAL A 37 -10.72 32.27 5.43
CA VAL A 37 -11.21 30.96 5.00
C VAL A 37 -10.95 29.97 6.13
N GLN A 38 -12.03 29.41 6.68
CA GLN A 38 -11.97 28.33 7.67
C GLN A 38 -12.66 27.09 7.13
N VAL A 39 -11.95 25.96 7.20
CA VAL A 39 -12.49 24.65 6.85
C VAL A 39 -13.00 24.00 8.14
N PRO A 40 -14.27 23.55 8.19
CA PRO A 40 -14.78 22.85 9.35
C PRO A 40 -14.11 21.47 9.49
N TRP A 41 -13.88 21.04 10.73
CA TRP A 41 -13.12 19.83 11.02
C TRP A 41 -13.69 18.57 10.35
N TRP A 42 -15.02 18.45 10.20
CA TRP A 42 -15.65 17.30 9.56
C TRP A 42 -15.37 17.23 8.05
N ALA A 43 -15.23 18.39 7.38
CA ALA A 43 -14.87 18.42 5.96
C ALA A 43 -13.41 17.98 5.78
N LEU A 44 -12.54 18.45 6.67
CA LEU A 44 -11.15 18.00 6.71
C LEU A 44 -11.04 16.49 7.02
N ALA A 45 -11.88 15.97 7.93
CA ALA A 45 -11.95 14.54 8.23
C ALA A 45 -12.36 13.74 6.99
N GLY A 46 -13.30 14.26 6.18
CA GLY A 46 -13.65 13.71 4.88
C GLY A 46 -12.45 13.64 3.93
N LEU A 47 -11.61 14.67 3.90
CA LEU A 47 -10.40 14.67 3.08
C LEU A 47 -9.36 13.66 3.57
N PHE A 48 -9.20 13.49 4.89
CA PHE A 48 -8.39 12.42 5.49
C PHE A 48 -8.92 11.02 5.16
N ILE A 49 -10.25 10.84 5.11
CA ILE A 49 -10.85 9.56 4.69
C ILE A 49 -10.51 9.28 3.23
N VAL A 50 -10.68 10.28 2.36
CA VAL A 50 -10.39 10.13 0.93
C VAL A 50 -8.90 9.87 0.68
N SER A 51 -7.99 10.58 1.36
CA SER A 51 -6.55 10.35 1.22
C SER A 51 -6.12 8.95 1.69
N GLU A 52 -6.74 8.43 2.75
CA GLU A 52 -6.49 7.07 3.24
C GLU A 52 -7.07 5.97 2.34
N ILE A 53 -8.14 6.25 1.59
CA ILE A 53 -8.75 5.30 0.65
C ILE A 53 -8.02 5.33 -0.70
N ALA A 54 -7.68 6.51 -1.19
CA ALA A 54 -7.09 6.73 -2.51
C ALA A 54 -5.60 6.37 -2.53
N VAL A 55 -5.27 5.09 -2.40
CA VAL A 55 -3.87 4.62 -2.52
C VAL A 55 -3.49 4.53 -3.99
N VAL A 56 -2.76 5.54 -4.48
CA VAL A 56 -2.13 5.48 -5.79
C VAL A 56 -0.89 4.58 -5.67
N HIS A 57 -1.04 3.31 -6.05
CA HIS A 57 0.08 2.37 -6.12
C HIS A 57 0.92 2.68 -7.37
N VAL A 58 1.84 3.65 -7.27
CA VAL A 58 2.86 3.83 -8.31
C VAL A 58 3.96 2.81 -8.05
N GLN A 59 3.90 1.67 -8.74
CA GLN A 59 4.97 0.66 -8.71
C GLN A 59 6.17 1.18 -9.50
N PHE A 60 7.13 1.84 -8.84
CA PHE A 60 8.46 2.00 -9.41
C PHE A 60 9.23 0.68 -9.26
N ARG A 61 9.69 0.14 -10.39
CA ARG A 61 10.37 -1.16 -10.51
C ARG A 61 11.40 -1.38 -9.37
N ARG A 62 11.15 -2.46 -8.60
CA ARG A 62 11.98 -3.13 -7.58
C ARG A 62 11.77 -2.78 -6.09
N ASP A 63 11.08 -1.71 -5.72
CA ASP A 63 10.70 -1.46 -4.31
C ASP A 63 9.27 -0.87 -4.25
N SER A 64 8.34 -1.53 -3.56
CA SER A 64 6.95 -1.06 -3.39
C SER A 64 6.90 0.10 -2.39
N THR A 65 7.33 1.29 -2.81
CA THR A 65 7.18 2.50 -1.99
C THR A 65 5.78 3.04 -2.17
N SER A 66 4.96 2.96 -1.12
CA SER A 66 3.61 3.53 -1.15
C SER A 66 3.70 5.04 -0.91
N PHE A 67 3.17 5.82 -1.84
CA PHE A 67 3.04 7.27 -1.68
C PHE A 67 1.78 7.54 -0.83
N SER A 68 1.97 8.16 0.32
CA SER A 68 0.87 8.73 1.09
C SER A 68 0.35 9.96 0.34
N LEU A 69 -0.97 10.16 0.34
CA LEU A 69 -1.62 11.40 -0.07
C LEU A 69 -2.05 12.23 1.13
N ASN A 70 -1.61 11.84 2.33
CA ASN A 70 -2.07 12.40 3.58
C ASN A 70 -1.48 13.78 3.87
N GLU A 71 -0.43 14.17 3.16
CA GLU A 71 0.22 15.48 3.27
C GLU A 71 -0.71 16.59 2.75
N ILE A 72 -1.61 16.28 1.81
CA ILE A 72 -2.59 17.24 1.28
C ILE A 72 -3.58 17.69 2.37
N PRO A 73 -4.37 16.80 3.00
CA PRO A 73 -5.23 17.20 4.12
C PRO A 73 -4.42 17.73 5.30
N LEU A 74 -3.23 17.20 5.58
CA LEU A 74 -2.39 17.71 6.66
C LEU A 74 -2.05 19.20 6.46
N VAL A 75 -1.52 19.57 5.29
CA VAL A 75 -1.20 20.98 4.98
C VAL A 75 -2.47 21.84 4.93
N ALA A 76 -3.57 21.35 4.36
CA ALA A 76 -4.83 22.09 4.38
C ALA A 76 -5.31 22.38 5.82
N GLY A 77 -5.17 21.40 6.72
CA GLY A 77 -5.49 21.52 8.14
C GLY A 77 -4.64 22.55 8.87
N LEU A 78 -3.32 22.58 8.59
CA LEU A 78 -2.39 23.55 9.18
C LEU A 78 -2.77 25.01 8.92
N TYR A 79 -3.32 25.28 7.73
CA TYR A 79 -3.66 26.64 7.29
C TYR A 79 -5.10 27.02 7.62
N PHE A 80 -6.06 26.14 7.32
CA PHE A 80 -7.48 26.52 7.28
C PHE A 80 -8.31 25.98 8.44
N THR A 81 -7.76 25.14 9.31
CA THR A 81 -8.54 24.50 10.39
C THR A 81 -7.97 24.89 11.75
N ASN A 82 -8.85 25.02 12.76
CA ASN A 82 -8.40 25.26 14.12
C ASN A 82 -7.57 24.06 14.66
N PRO A 83 -6.59 24.28 15.56
CA PRO A 83 -5.71 23.25 16.12
C PRO A 83 -6.40 21.96 16.56
N VAL A 84 -7.45 22.11 17.36
CA VAL A 84 -8.22 21.02 17.96
C VAL A 84 -8.94 20.22 16.87
N GLY A 85 -9.64 20.94 15.99
CA GLY A 85 -10.36 20.38 14.86
C GLY A 85 -9.45 19.67 13.86
N MET A 86 -8.24 20.17 13.61
CA MET A 86 -7.27 19.54 12.71
C MET A 86 -6.85 18.16 13.22
N VAL A 87 -6.43 18.08 14.48
CA VAL A 87 -5.97 16.81 15.07
C VAL A 87 -7.13 15.83 15.22
N ALA A 88 -8.31 16.33 15.63
CA ALA A 88 -9.52 15.52 15.69
C ALA A 88 -9.95 14.99 14.31
N ALA A 89 -9.87 15.82 13.27
CA ALA A 89 -10.19 15.43 11.90
C ALA A 89 -9.29 14.31 11.40
N GLN A 90 -7.98 14.38 11.68
CA GLN A 90 -7.03 13.33 11.32
C GLN A 90 -7.32 12.04 12.09
N ALA A 91 -7.51 12.12 13.41
CA ALA A 91 -7.79 10.96 14.24
C ALA A 91 -9.08 10.24 13.82
N VAL A 92 -10.18 11.00 13.65
CA VAL A 92 -11.49 10.47 13.28
C VAL A 92 -11.50 9.98 11.83
N GLY A 93 -10.94 10.76 10.90
CA GLY A 93 -10.88 10.39 9.49
C GLY A 93 -10.06 9.12 9.27
N ALA A 94 -8.88 9.03 9.89
CA ALA A 94 -8.06 7.83 9.84
C ALA A 94 -8.78 6.65 10.51
N ALA A 95 -9.38 6.83 11.69
CA ALA A 95 -10.12 5.74 12.35
C ALA A 95 -11.24 5.20 11.48
N ILE A 96 -12.04 6.07 10.85
CA ILE A 96 -13.13 5.68 9.94
C ILE A 96 -12.57 4.92 8.72
N ALA A 97 -11.56 5.47 8.04
CA ALA A 97 -11.00 4.85 6.84
C ALA A 97 -10.36 3.48 7.16
N LEU A 98 -9.57 3.41 8.24
CA LEU A 98 -8.85 2.20 8.60
C LEU A 98 -9.76 1.12 9.19
N ALA A 99 -10.82 1.50 9.92
CA ALA A 99 -11.77 0.55 10.51
C ALA A 99 -12.85 0.10 9.52
N LEU A 100 -13.48 1.02 8.78
CA LEU A 100 -14.65 0.69 7.96
C LEU A 100 -14.27 0.28 6.53
N HIS A 101 -13.33 1.00 5.91
CA HIS A 101 -12.92 0.70 4.54
C HIS A 101 -11.84 -0.39 4.50
N ARG A 102 -10.73 -0.21 5.24
CA ARG A 102 -9.63 -1.18 5.24
C ARG A 102 -9.81 -2.36 6.22
N ARG A 103 -10.78 -2.27 7.14
CA ARG A 103 -11.11 -3.33 8.12
C ARG A 103 -9.89 -3.87 8.86
N GLN A 104 -9.00 -2.98 9.30
CA GLN A 104 -7.76 -3.37 9.96
C GLN A 104 -8.02 -4.09 11.30
N PRO A 105 -7.18 -5.08 11.67
CA PRO A 105 -7.28 -5.70 12.98
C PRO A 105 -7.08 -4.65 14.08
N PRO A 106 -7.77 -4.77 15.24
CA PRO A 106 -7.79 -3.72 16.27
C PRO A 106 -6.42 -3.24 16.72
N LEU A 107 -5.46 -4.17 16.84
CA LEU A 107 -4.09 -3.88 17.26
C LEU A 107 -3.38 -2.90 16.30
N LYS A 108 -3.54 -3.12 14.98
CA LYS A 108 -2.92 -2.28 13.94
C LYS A 108 -3.69 -0.97 13.77
N LEU A 109 -5.01 -1.01 13.93
CA LEU A 109 -5.87 0.17 13.90
C LEU A 109 -5.46 1.18 14.98
N VAL A 110 -5.38 0.73 16.24
CA VAL A 110 -4.99 1.60 17.38
C VAL A 110 -3.60 2.19 17.15
N PHE A 111 -2.64 1.37 16.72
CA PHE A 111 -1.29 1.83 16.40
C PHE A 111 -1.30 2.94 15.35
N ASN A 112 -1.94 2.71 14.20
CA ASN A 112 -1.96 3.65 13.08
C ASN A 112 -2.69 4.95 13.44
N VAL A 113 -3.84 4.86 14.10
CA VAL A 113 -4.59 6.04 14.53
C VAL A 113 -3.79 6.85 15.55
N ALA A 114 -3.15 6.21 16.52
CA ALA A 114 -2.30 6.91 17.49
C ALA A 114 -1.09 7.57 16.81
N LYS A 115 -0.38 6.84 15.94
CA LYS A 115 0.74 7.37 15.14
C LYS A 115 0.32 8.59 14.31
N LEU A 116 -0.76 8.49 13.54
CA LEU A 116 -1.28 9.57 12.71
C LEU A 116 -1.70 10.77 13.57
N THR A 117 -2.30 10.54 14.74
CA THR A 117 -2.68 11.62 15.67
C THR A 117 -1.45 12.35 16.21
N ILE A 118 -0.38 11.62 16.55
CA ILE A 118 0.91 12.21 16.96
C ILE A 118 1.48 13.04 15.81
N GLU A 119 1.49 12.51 14.59
CA GLU A 119 1.99 13.22 13.41
C GLU A 119 1.22 14.52 13.17
N ALA A 120 -0.11 14.50 13.28
CA ALA A 120 -0.95 15.70 13.19
C ALA A 120 -0.53 16.78 14.20
N ALA A 121 -0.36 16.37 15.46
CA ALA A 121 0.02 17.27 16.54
C ALA A 121 1.44 17.81 16.35
N VAL A 122 2.40 16.95 16.00
CA VAL A 122 3.79 17.35 15.74
C VAL A 122 3.89 18.28 14.53
N ALA A 123 3.22 17.97 13.42
CA ALA A 123 3.15 18.85 12.26
C ALA A 123 2.64 20.24 12.63
N LEU A 124 1.56 20.30 13.42
CA LEU A 124 0.99 21.56 13.88
C LEU A 124 1.98 22.35 14.74
N LEU A 125 2.66 21.69 15.68
CA LEU A 125 3.64 22.34 16.55
C LEU A 125 4.85 22.87 15.76
N VAL A 126 5.40 22.06 14.85
CA VAL A 126 6.50 22.46 13.97
C VAL A 126 6.09 23.63 13.08
N PHE A 127 4.92 23.54 12.44
CA PHE A 127 4.39 24.60 11.60
C PHE A 127 4.27 25.91 12.36
N ARG A 128 3.68 25.89 13.56
CA ARG A 128 3.52 27.09 14.39
C ARG A 128 4.86 27.65 14.87
N ALA A 129 5.80 26.79 15.21
CA ALA A 129 7.14 27.20 15.62
C ALA A 129 7.90 27.91 14.49
N VAL A 130 7.80 27.40 13.25
CA VAL A 130 8.47 28.00 12.07
C VAL A 130 7.76 29.28 11.60
N VAL A 131 6.42 29.30 11.63
CA VAL A 131 5.65 30.49 11.25
C VAL A 131 5.91 31.66 12.19
N GLY A 132 6.06 31.42 13.50
CA GLY A 132 6.55 32.43 14.44
C GLY A 132 5.75 33.74 14.51
N GLY A 133 4.47 33.73 14.10
CA GLY A 133 3.62 34.93 14.02
C GLY A 133 3.71 35.70 12.69
N HIS A 134 4.55 35.27 11.75
CA HIS A 134 4.57 35.81 10.39
C HIS A 134 3.28 35.46 9.62
N PRO A 135 2.98 36.17 8.51
CA PRO A 135 1.84 35.85 7.67
C PRO A 135 1.86 34.40 7.18
N LEU A 136 0.74 33.70 7.34
CA LEU A 136 0.59 32.29 6.96
C LEU A 136 0.81 32.08 5.45
N LEU A 137 0.34 33.00 4.59
CA LEU A 137 0.45 32.88 3.13
C LEU A 137 1.72 33.55 2.56
N GLY A 138 2.87 33.25 3.16
CA GLY A 138 4.18 33.78 2.75
C GLY A 138 5.32 32.78 3.01
N LEU A 139 6.57 33.26 2.91
CA LEU A 139 7.77 32.42 2.98
C LEU A 139 7.80 31.52 4.23
N TYR A 140 7.54 32.07 5.42
CA TYR A 140 7.57 31.31 6.67
C TYR A 140 6.45 30.27 6.77
N GLY A 141 5.29 30.53 6.18
CA GLY A 141 4.24 29.53 6.05
C GLY A 141 4.66 28.38 5.16
N TRP A 142 5.23 28.67 3.99
CA TRP A 142 5.70 27.63 3.07
C TRP A 142 6.82 26.79 3.69
N LEU A 143 7.82 27.45 4.29
CA LEU A 143 8.89 26.77 5.03
C LEU A 143 8.32 25.95 6.20
N GLY A 144 7.35 26.49 6.95
CA GLY A 144 6.71 25.77 8.04
C GLY A 144 5.95 24.54 7.57
N GLY A 145 5.25 24.63 6.43
CA GLY A 145 4.52 23.50 5.86
C GLY A 145 5.46 22.40 5.38
N LEU A 146 6.53 22.75 4.66
CA LEU A 146 7.54 21.78 4.21
C LEU A 146 8.30 21.16 5.40
N ALA A 147 8.65 21.97 6.41
CA ALA A 147 9.31 21.48 7.61
C ALA A 147 8.40 20.51 8.39
N ALA A 148 7.11 20.83 8.52
CA ALA A 148 6.13 19.95 9.15
C ALA A 148 6.07 18.59 8.45
N ILE A 149 5.95 18.58 7.11
CA ILE A 149 5.95 17.35 6.30
C ILE A 149 7.23 16.53 6.52
N ALA A 150 8.39 17.17 6.35
CA ALA A 150 9.67 16.49 6.51
C ALA A 150 9.81 15.85 7.90
N VAL A 151 9.42 16.56 8.96
CA VAL A 151 9.46 16.04 10.33
C VAL A 151 8.51 14.86 10.51
N VAL A 152 7.27 14.92 10.01
CA VAL A 152 6.33 13.81 10.19
C VAL A 152 6.67 12.60 9.32
N ASP A 153 7.25 12.77 8.15
CA ASP A 153 7.72 11.65 7.31
C ASP A 153 8.86 10.90 8.00
N ILE A 154 9.82 11.63 8.56
CA ILE A 154 10.92 11.06 9.35
C ILE A 154 10.35 10.37 10.59
N LEU A 155 9.50 11.05 11.35
CA LEU A 155 8.88 10.50 12.56
C LEU A 155 8.10 9.22 12.25
N GLY A 156 7.31 9.24 11.18
CA GLY A 156 6.49 8.12 10.77
C GLY A 156 7.32 6.90 10.38
N ALA A 157 8.39 7.11 9.60
CA ALA A 157 9.34 6.07 9.24
C ALA A 157 10.04 5.48 10.48
N LEU A 158 10.50 6.33 11.41
CA LEU A 158 11.15 5.89 12.65
C LEU A 158 10.22 5.11 13.56
N VAL A 159 8.97 5.56 13.74
CA VAL A 159 7.98 4.89 14.58
C VAL A 159 7.64 3.52 14.00
N VAL A 160 7.39 3.42 12.69
CA VAL A 160 7.11 2.14 12.02
C VAL A 160 8.31 1.20 12.12
N GLN A 161 9.51 1.68 11.83
CA GLN A 161 10.73 0.88 11.93
C GLN A 161 10.96 0.38 13.36
N SER A 162 10.70 1.20 14.37
CA SER A 162 10.84 0.84 15.79
C SER A 162 9.87 -0.27 16.18
N VAL A 163 8.65 -0.24 15.66
CA VAL A 163 7.66 -1.30 15.94
C VAL A 163 8.06 -2.61 15.27
N ILE A 164 8.55 -2.54 14.03
CA ILE A 164 9.05 -3.71 13.29
C ILE A 164 10.25 -4.32 14.02
N SER A 165 11.24 -3.51 14.42
CA SER A 165 12.42 -4.00 15.14
C SER A 165 12.07 -4.65 16.47
N VAL A 166 11.13 -4.06 17.23
CA VAL A 166 10.63 -4.65 18.49
C VAL A 166 9.85 -5.94 18.25
N SER A 167 9.12 -6.05 17.14
CA SER A 167 8.31 -7.23 16.80
C SER A 167 9.16 -8.39 16.25
N GLU A 168 10.17 -8.09 15.44
CA GLU A 168 11.03 -9.08 14.78
C GLU A 168 12.32 -9.38 15.56
N GLY A 169 12.66 -8.57 16.56
CA GLY A 169 13.87 -8.73 17.39
C GLY A 169 15.18 -8.42 16.65
N ARG A 170 15.12 -7.72 15.52
CA ARG A 170 16.28 -7.38 14.67
C ARG A 170 16.57 -5.88 14.72
N PRO A 171 17.85 -5.46 14.71
CA PRO A 171 18.20 -4.04 14.67
C PRO A 171 17.70 -3.38 13.38
N PRO A 172 17.50 -2.04 13.39
CA PRO A 172 17.07 -1.31 12.20
C PRO A 172 18.04 -1.56 11.04
N SER A 173 17.47 -1.92 9.89
CA SER A 173 18.26 -2.26 8.70
C SER A 173 18.95 -1.03 8.11
N SER A 174 20.04 -1.24 7.38
CA SER A 174 20.67 -0.19 6.56
C SER A 174 19.72 0.43 5.52
N ALA A 175 18.58 -0.21 5.25
CA ALA A 175 17.53 0.32 4.38
C ALA A 175 16.73 1.47 5.02
N LEU A 176 16.79 1.68 6.35
CA LEU A 176 16.04 2.75 7.02
C LEU A 176 16.37 4.13 6.44
N PHE A 177 17.67 4.41 6.20
CA PHE A 177 18.08 5.67 5.60
C PHE A 177 17.46 5.85 4.20
N ARG A 178 17.50 4.81 3.37
CA ARG A 178 16.88 4.83 2.04
C ARG A 178 15.37 5.07 2.12
N THR A 179 14.68 4.41 3.05
CA THR A 179 13.24 4.59 3.28
C THR A 179 12.92 6.03 3.69
N VAL A 180 13.69 6.60 4.62
CA VAL A 180 13.49 7.99 5.07
C VAL A 180 13.73 8.97 3.92
N VAL A 181 14.81 8.82 3.16
CA VAL A 181 15.12 9.70 2.03
C VAL A 181 14.02 9.66 0.97
N LEU A 182 13.53 8.47 0.63
CA LEU A 182 12.43 8.31 -0.32
C LEU A 182 11.12 8.90 0.21
N ALA A 183 10.80 8.68 1.48
CA ALA A 183 9.60 9.23 2.11
C ALA A 183 9.63 10.76 2.11
N VAL A 184 10.76 11.36 2.51
CA VAL A 184 10.92 12.82 2.52
C VAL A 184 10.85 13.38 1.10
N ALA A 185 11.55 12.78 0.13
CA ALA A 185 11.50 13.26 -1.26
C ALA A 185 10.07 13.22 -1.85
N ALA A 186 9.33 12.15 -1.55
CA ALA A 186 7.92 12.03 -1.89
C ALA A 186 7.07 13.12 -1.20
N GLY A 187 7.26 13.28 0.12
CA GLY A 187 6.55 14.27 0.93
C GLY A 187 6.79 15.70 0.46
N PHE A 188 8.01 16.06 0.06
CA PHE A 188 8.29 17.39 -0.51
C PHE A 188 7.53 17.63 -1.82
N THR A 189 7.36 16.60 -2.65
CA THR A 189 6.62 16.69 -3.91
C THR A 189 5.13 16.92 -3.63
N THR A 190 4.50 16.04 -2.84
CA THR A 190 3.08 16.16 -2.47
C THR A 190 2.83 17.43 -1.65
N GLY A 191 3.77 17.78 -0.77
CA GLY A 191 3.74 18.96 0.07
C GLY A 191 3.79 20.26 -0.71
N SER A 192 4.61 20.32 -1.76
CA SER A 192 4.69 21.48 -2.65
C SER A 192 3.38 21.66 -3.43
N ILE A 193 2.75 20.58 -3.89
CA ILE A 193 1.42 20.62 -4.53
C ILE A 193 0.35 21.09 -3.54
N ALA A 194 0.37 20.56 -2.32
CA ALA A 194 -0.56 20.97 -1.26
C ALA A 194 -0.37 22.45 -0.88
N LEU A 195 0.88 22.90 -0.76
CA LEU A 195 1.23 24.29 -0.47
C LEU A 195 0.80 25.25 -1.58
N LEU A 196 0.95 24.84 -2.84
CA LEU A 196 0.41 25.60 -3.97
C LEU A 196 -1.12 25.73 -3.84
N GLY A 197 -1.81 24.63 -3.53
CA GLY A 197 -3.26 24.61 -3.31
C GLY A 197 -3.72 25.57 -2.20
N VAL A 198 -3.13 25.49 -1.00
CA VAL A 198 -3.49 26.39 0.11
C VAL A 198 -3.12 27.84 -0.19
N THR A 199 -2.04 28.08 -0.94
CA THR A 199 -1.61 29.43 -1.35
C THR A 199 -2.62 30.08 -2.30
N VAL A 200 -3.18 29.31 -3.23
CA VAL A 200 -4.22 29.75 -4.16
C VAL A 200 -5.53 29.97 -3.42
N ILE A 201 -6.04 28.95 -2.72
CA ILE A 201 -7.32 28.99 -1.99
C ILE A 201 -7.34 30.11 -0.95
N GLY A 202 -6.21 30.31 -0.24
CA GLY A 202 -6.10 31.32 0.79
C GLY A 202 -6.08 32.76 0.26
N ARG A 203 -5.68 32.97 -1.00
CA ARG A 203 -5.71 34.30 -1.66
C ARG A 203 -7.04 34.56 -2.36
N ASP A 204 -7.51 33.59 -3.13
CA ASP A 204 -8.79 33.63 -3.81
C ASP A 204 -9.38 32.20 -3.90
N PRO A 205 -10.47 31.90 -3.18
CA PRO A 205 -11.13 30.61 -3.23
C PRO A 205 -11.57 30.21 -4.65
N ALA A 206 -11.94 31.17 -5.50
CA ALA A 206 -12.32 30.88 -6.89
C ALA A 206 -11.13 30.37 -7.72
N GLY A 207 -9.90 30.72 -7.34
CA GLY A 207 -8.67 30.24 -7.95
C GLY A 207 -8.47 28.72 -7.82
N VAL A 208 -9.22 28.03 -6.95
CA VAL A 208 -9.13 26.56 -6.82
C VAL A 208 -9.39 25.84 -8.15
N TRP A 209 -10.26 26.40 -9.01
CA TRP A 209 -10.57 25.85 -10.33
C TRP A 209 -9.36 25.82 -11.27
N LEU A 210 -8.42 26.77 -11.12
CA LEU A 210 -7.17 26.80 -11.88
C LEU A 210 -6.25 25.63 -11.52
N LEU A 211 -6.41 25.01 -10.35
CA LEU A 211 -5.68 23.81 -9.95
C LEU A 211 -6.47 22.54 -10.27
N VAL A 212 -7.77 22.53 -9.98
CA VAL A 212 -8.64 21.35 -10.12
C VAL A 212 -8.82 20.95 -11.58
N ILE A 213 -9.02 21.91 -12.50
CA ILE A 213 -9.25 21.59 -13.91
C ILE A 213 -8.02 20.93 -14.55
N PRO A 214 -6.80 21.49 -14.47
CA PRO A 214 -5.62 20.85 -15.05
C PRO A 214 -5.25 19.53 -14.37
N ALA A 215 -5.36 19.45 -13.03
CA ALA A 215 -5.11 18.21 -12.31
C ALA A 215 -6.11 17.10 -12.72
N GLY A 216 -7.39 17.46 -12.87
CA GLY A 216 -8.44 16.56 -13.36
C GLY A 216 -8.17 16.11 -14.80
N MET A 217 -7.80 17.02 -15.70
CA MET A 217 -7.42 16.67 -17.07
C MET A 217 -6.21 15.74 -17.12
N LEU A 218 -5.16 16.02 -16.34
CA LEU A 218 -3.97 15.17 -16.26
C LEU A 218 -4.32 13.78 -15.70
N PHE A 219 -5.18 13.73 -14.69
CA PHE A 219 -5.65 12.47 -14.13
C PHE A 219 -6.46 11.66 -15.15
N LEU A 220 -7.38 12.30 -15.88
CA LEU A 220 -8.15 11.63 -16.94
C LEU A 220 -7.23 11.17 -18.08
N ALA A 221 -6.26 11.99 -18.48
CA ALA A 221 -5.27 11.63 -19.49
C ALA A 221 -4.39 10.46 -19.03
N TYR A 222 -3.91 10.48 -17.79
CA TYR A 222 -3.14 9.38 -17.19
C TYR A 222 -3.98 8.10 -17.12
N ARG A 223 -5.24 8.19 -16.71
CA ARG A 223 -6.15 7.04 -16.70
C ARG A 223 -6.42 6.50 -18.09
N ALA A 224 -6.61 7.36 -19.08
CA ALA A 224 -6.75 6.96 -20.48
C ALA A 224 -5.47 6.27 -20.98
N TYR A 225 -4.30 6.82 -20.66
CA TYR A 225 -3.00 6.24 -21.02
C TYR A 225 -2.77 4.86 -20.37
N VAL A 226 -3.09 4.71 -19.08
CA VAL A 226 -2.96 3.42 -18.37
C VAL A 226 -3.98 2.41 -18.87
N ALA A 227 -5.21 2.84 -19.16
CA ALA A 227 -6.23 1.99 -19.79
C ALA A 227 -5.76 1.50 -21.17
N GLU A 228 -5.03 2.34 -21.92
CA GLU A 228 -4.45 1.96 -23.21
C GLU A 228 -3.27 0.98 -23.05
N GLN A 229 -2.41 1.15 -22.04
CA GLN A 229 -1.32 0.20 -21.76
C GLN A 229 -1.81 -1.19 -21.33
N ALA A 230 -2.95 -1.28 -20.62
CA ALA A 230 -3.57 -2.58 -20.31
C ALA A 230 -3.96 -3.36 -21.58
N ARG A 231 -4.16 -2.67 -22.72
CA ARG A 231 -4.52 -3.27 -24.00
C ARG A 231 -3.34 -3.90 -24.74
N GLN A 232 -2.12 -3.37 -24.56
CA GLN A 232 -0.90 -3.92 -25.18
C GLN A 232 -0.41 -5.22 -24.50
N ALA A 233 -0.68 -5.41 -23.20
CA ALA A 233 -0.37 -6.67 -22.51
C ALA A 233 -1.20 -7.87 -23.02
N SER A 234 -2.33 -7.61 -23.69
CA SER A 234 -3.21 -8.64 -24.27
C SER A 234 -2.72 -9.19 -25.62
N ILE A 235 -1.85 -8.49 -26.34
CA ILE A 235 -1.43 -8.89 -27.70
C ILE A 235 -0.24 -9.85 -27.67
N GLY A 236 0.61 -9.78 -26.63
CA GLY A 236 1.68 -10.77 -26.42
C GLY A 236 1.16 -12.20 -26.17
N MET A 237 -0.05 -12.33 -25.60
CA MET A 237 -0.66 -13.63 -25.28
C MET A 237 -1.09 -14.44 -26.52
N LEU A 238 -1.45 -13.77 -27.62
CA LEU A 238 -1.88 -14.45 -28.85
C LEU A 238 -0.73 -14.75 -29.81
N HIS A 239 0.33 -13.95 -29.79
CA HIS A 239 1.53 -14.23 -30.59
C HIS A 239 2.41 -15.33 -29.99
N GLU A 240 2.47 -15.46 -28.66
CA GLU A 240 3.21 -16.55 -28.01
C GLU A 240 2.46 -17.90 -28.10
N ALA A 241 1.12 -17.87 -28.03
CA ALA A 241 0.30 -19.08 -28.22
C ALA A 241 0.47 -19.70 -29.61
N ASN A 242 0.70 -18.89 -30.64
CA ASN A 242 0.91 -19.38 -32.00
C ASN A 242 2.36 -19.80 -32.27
N ARG A 243 3.35 -19.21 -31.58
CA ARG A 243 4.77 -19.57 -31.70
C ARG A 243 5.08 -20.94 -31.08
N ILE A 244 4.42 -21.28 -29.98
CA ILE A 244 4.56 -22.61 -29.34
C ILE A 244 3.93 -23.73 -30.20
N LEU A 245 2.98 -23.40 -31.08
CA LEU A 245 2.34 -24.36 -31.99
C LEU A 245 3.09 -24.57 -33.32
N GLN A 246 4.07 -23.73 -33.65
CA GLN A 246 4.78 -23.80 -34.94
C GLN A 246 6.19 -24.40 -34.88
N ASP A 247 6.82 -24.48 -33.70
CA ASP A 247 8.09 -25.21 -33.51
C ASP A 247 7.85 -26.60 -32.91
N ALA A 248 7.27 -27.48 -33.73
CA ALA A 248 7.23 -28.90 -33.46
C ALA A 248 8.63 -29.49 -33.65
N ASP A 249 9.43 -29.55 -32.57
CA ASP A 249 10.47 -30.59 -32.44
C ASP A 249 10.88 -30.99 -31.01
N SER A 250 10.21 -30.52 -29.96
CA SER A 250 10.20 -31.24 -28.66
C SER A 250 9.11 -30.73 -27.72
N LEU A 251 7.96 -31.43 -27.69
CA LEU A 251 6.83 -31.16 -26.79
C LEU A 251 7.25 -31.06 -25.30
N GLU A 252 8.34 -31.74 -24.95
CA GLU A 252 8.90 -31.80 -23.60
C GLU A 252 9.55 -30.47 -23.16
N THR A 253 10.23 -29.76 -24.07
CA THR A 253 10.89 -28.48 -23.77
C THR A 253 9.85 -27.38 -23.57
N ALA A 254 8.81 -27.37 -24.41
CA ALA A 254 7.72 -26.39 -24.33
C ALA A 254 6.93 -26.51 -23.01
N VAL A 255 6.71 -27.73 -22.51
CA VAL A 255 6.01 -27.94 -21.23
C VAL A 255 6.84 -27.43 -20.05
N MET A 256 8.15 -27.64 -20.07
CA MET A 256 9.05 -27.15 -19.02
C MET A 256 9.17 -25.62 -19.04
N GLU A 257 9.30 -25.01 -20.22
CA GLU A 257 9.30 -23.55 -20.35
C GLU A 257 7.96 -22.94 -19.89
N LEU A 258 6.83 -23.58 -20.23
CA LEU A 258 5.52 -23.13 -19.78
C LEU A 258 5.38 -23.21 -18.25
N LEU A 259 5.87 -24.28 -17.62
CA LEU A 259 5.84 -24.44 -16.16
C LEU A 259 6.73 -23.42 -15.45
N GLU A 260 7.93 -23.17 -15.96
CA GLU A 260 8.85 -22.13 -15.47
C GLU A 260 8.20 -20.74 -15.60
N HIS A 261 7.52 -20.49 -16.72
CA HIS A 261 6.82 -19.23 -16.97
C HIS A 261 5.62 -19.05 -16.04
N ILE A 262 4.80 -20.08 -15.83
CA ILE A 262 3.69 -20.05 -14.87
C ILE A 262 4.21 -19.85 -13.44
N ARG A 263 5.28 -20.56 -13.05
CA ARG A 263 5.94 -20.37 -11.74
C ARG A 263 6.35 -18.92 -11.52
N THR A 264 7.00 -18.34 -12.53
CA THR A 264 7.51 -16.96 -12.49
C THR A 264 6.38 -15.93 -12.51
N MET A 265 5.37 -16.14 -13.35
CA MET A 265 4.21 -15.24 -13.50
C MET A 265 3.37 -15.20 -12.22
N PHE A 266 3.11 -16.36 -11.61
CA PHE A 266 2.31 -16.47 -10.40
C PHE A 266 3.12 -16.34 -9.11
N ARG A 267 4.45 -16.15 -9.20
CA ARG A 267 5.39 -16.17 -8.08
C ARG A 267 5.18 -17.36 -7.15
N ALA A 268 4.83 -18.50 -7.74
CA ALA A 268 4.63 -19.74 -7.02
C ALA A 268 6.00 -20.38 -6.75
N GLU A 269 6.13 -21.09 -5.63
CA GLU A 269 7.38 -21.77 -5.30
C GLU A 269 7.55 -23.05 -6.14
N ILE A 270 6.44 -23.71 -6.49
CA ILE A 270 6.39 -24.94 -7.29
C ILE A 270 5.32 -24.80 -8.38
N ALA A 271 5.60 -25.29 -9.59
CA ALA A 271 4.62 -25.50 -10.65
C ALA A 271 4.69 -26.97 -11.13
N GLU A 272 3.53 -27.61 -11.29
CA GLU A 272 3.41 -29.03 -11.65
C GLU A 272 2.34 -29.23 -12.72
N ILE A 273 2.59 -30.13 -13.68
CA ILE A 273 1.60 -30.59 -14.66
C ILE A 273 1.52 -32.12 -14.62
N ILE A 274 0.28 -32.62 -14.64
CA ILE A 274 -0.02 -34.05 -14.72
C ILE A 274 -0.71 -34.28 -16.06
N LEU A 275 -0.05 -35.04 -16.95
CA LEU A 275 -0.59 -35.39 -18.25
C LEU A 275 -1.19 -36.80 -18.21
N LEU A 276 -2.49 -36.88 -18.49
CA LEU A 276 -3.21 -38.15 -18.64
C LEU A 276 -3.14 -38.55 -20.12
N ARG A 277 -2.39 -39.60 -20.46
CA ARG A 277 -2.38 -40.15 -21.82
C ARG A 277 -3.67 -40.95 -22.02
N ALA A 278 -4.55 -40.48 -22.88
CA ALA A 278 -5.74 -41.23 -23.28
C ALA A 278 -5.34 -42.27 -24.34
N GLY A 279 -5.22 -43.53 -23.91
CA GLY A 279 -4.96 -44.69 -24.77
C GLY A 279 -5.03 -46.00 -23.98
N ASP A 280 -6.03 -46.81 -24.33
CA ASP A 280 -6.41 -48.18 -23.93
C ASP A 280 -6.61 -48.56 -22.45
N GLU A 281 -7.75 -49.22 -22.22
CA GLU A 281 -8.54 -49.34 -20.99
C GLU A 281 -7.94 -50.10 -19.80
N GLU A 282 -6.65 -50.41 -19.70
CA GLU A 282 -6.16 -51.20 -18.54
C GLU A 282 -4.94 -50.70 -17.78
N ARG A 283 -4.16 -49.72 -18.27
CA ARG A 283 -3.10 -49.08 -17.45
C ARG A 283 -2.84 -47.65 -17.92
N GLY A 284 -3.58 -46.69 -17.38
CA GLY A 284 -3.32 -45.27 -17.63
C GLY A 284 -1.96 -44.86 -17.07
N VAL A 285 -0.95 -44.74 -17.94
CA VAL A 285 0.37 -44.23 -17.56
C VAL A 285 0.25 -42.72 -17.31
N MET A 286 0.43 -42.35 -16.04
CA MET A 286 0.42 -40.94 -15.61
C MET A 286 1.86 -40.41 -15.65
N VAL A 287 2.06 -39.32 -16.39
CA VAL A 287 3.34 -38.64 -16.49
C VAL A 287 3.29 -37.37 -15.67
N ARG A 288 4.21 -37.23 -14.70
CA ARG A 288 4.39 -36.04 -13.86
C ARG A 288 5.65 -35.27 -14.26
N SER A 289 5.52 -33.95 -14.39
CA SER A 289 6.66 -33.02 -14.49
C SER A 289 6.51 -31.89 -13.45
N ARG A 290 7.58 -31.64 -12.67
CA ARG A 290 7.59 -30.68 -11.55
C ARG A 290 8.79 -29.73 -11.63
N VAL A 291 8.58 -28.45 -11.33
CA VAL A 291 9.64 -27.42 -11.22
C VAL A 291 9.56 -26.73 -9.86
N GLY A 292 10.66 -26.73 -9.07
CA GLY A 292 10.76 -26.14 -7.72
C GLY A 292 12.22 -25.87 -7.28
N PRO A 293 12.49 -25.26 -6.11
CA PRO A 293 13.84 -24.93 -5.66
C PRO A 293 14.54 -26.15 -5.05
N GLY A 294 15.62 -26.61 -5.68
CA GLY A 294 16.38 -27.80 -5.31
C GLY A 294 16.68 -28.66 -6.54
N GLU A 295 17.80 -29.38 -6.55
CA GLU A 295 18.42 -30.03 -7.71
C GLU A 295 17.69 -31.32 -8.19
N GLU A 296 16.35 -31.32 -8.21
CA GLU A 296 15.54 -32.40 -8.78
C GLU A 296 14.38 -31.83 -9.62
N SER A 297 14.69 -31.47 -10.86
CA SER A 297 13.70 -31.36 -11.92
C SER A 297 13.33 -32.79 -12.35
N GLU A 298 12.32 -33.38 -11.70
CA GLU A 298 11.82 -34.71 -12.04
C GLU A 298 11.09 -34.64 -13.40
N ARG A 299 11.74 -35.23 -14.41
CA ARG A 299 11.26 -35.33 -15.79
C ARG A 299 10.53 -36.64 -16.00
N LEU A 300 9.26 -36.57 -16.42
CA LEU A 300 8.46 -37.72 -16.87
C LEU A 300 8.57 -38.96 -15.95
N ALA A 301 8.46 -38.76 -14.64
CA ALA A 301 8.39 -39.89 -13.72
C ALA A 301 7.01 -40.56 -13.84
N GLU A 302 6.98 -41.87 -14.11
CA GLU A 302 5.76 -42.67 -14.04
C GLU A 302 5.27 -42.69 -12.59
N VAL A 303 4.04 -42.22 -12.35
CA VAL A 303 3.43 -42.24 -11.02
C VAL A 303 2.47 -43.43 -10.92
N PRO A 304 2.64 -44.36 -9.95
CA PRO A 304 1.66 -45.41 -9.70
C PRO A 304 0.29 -44.80 -9.37
N ALA A 305 -0.80 -45.35 -9.91
CA ALA A 305 -2.15 -44.78 -9.82
C ALA A 305 -2.77 -44.78 -8.40
N GLU A 306 -2.19 -45.48 -7.43
CA GLU A 306 -2.77 -45.73 -6.10
C GLU A 306 -2.82 -44.53 -5.13
N PRO A 307 -1.81 -43.64 -5.01
CA PRO A 307 -1.81 -42.58 -3.99
C PRO A 307 -2.80 -41.43 -4.29
N LEU A 308 -3.21 -41.26 -5.54
CA LEU A 308 -4.06 -40.12 -5.98
C LEU A 308 -5.56 -40.39 -5.81
N GLN A 309 -5.99 -41.66 -5.79
CA GLN A 309 -7.40 -41.98 -5.51
C GLN A 309 -7.81 -41.58 -4.08
N GLN A 310 -6.90 -41.67 -3.10
CA GLN A 310 -7.16 -41.19 -1.73
C GLN A 310 -7.30 -39.67 -1.65
N GLY A 311 -6.49 -38.91 -2.38
CA GLY A 311 -6.60 -37.44 -2.43
C GLY A 311 -7.89 -36.95 -3.12
N LEU A 312 -8.32 -37.65 -4.18
CA LEU A 312 -9.57 -37.36 -4.89
C LEU A 312 -10.82 -37.68 -4.06
N SER A 313 -10.75 -38.61 -3.10
CA SER A 313 -11.86 -38.98 -2.22
C SER A 313 -12.17 -37.97 -1.10
N LEU A 314 -11.23 -37.07 -0.79
CA LEU A 314 -11.38 -36.04 0.25
C LEU A 314 -12.00 -34.73 -0.25
N LEU A 315 -12.32 -34.63 -1.54
CA LEU A 315 -12.92 -33.44 -2.15
C LEU A 315 -14.44 -33.61 -2.29
N PRO A 316 -15.26 -32.69 -1.73
CA PRO A 316 -16.71 -32.82 -1.78
C PRO A 316 -17.21 -32.53 -3.20
N GLY A 317 -17.70 -33.56 -3.89
CA GLY A 317 -18.36 -33.45 -5.19
C GLY A 317 -17.98 -34.55 -6.18
N SER A 318 -18.32 -35.80 -5.88
CA SER A 318 -18.23 -36.88 -6.87
C SER A 318 -19.33 -36.74 -7.91
N ARG A 319 -18.96 -36.78 -9.20
CA ARG A 319 -19.58 -37.59 -10.28
C ARG A 319 -19.17 -37.06 -11.65
N SER A 320 -18.54 -37.96 -12.42
CA SER A 320 -18.58 -38.06 -13.88
C SER A 320 -18.70 -36.74 -14.65
N GLY A 321 -17.56 -36.13 -14.95
CA GLY A 321 -17.53 -34.96 -15.83
C GLY A 321 -16.15 -34.35 -15.87
N CYS A 322 -15.49 -34.52 -17.02
CA CYS A 322 -14.21 -33.93 -17.42
C CYS A 322 -13.86 -32.62 -16.68
N ALA A 323 -12.83 -32.62 -15.85
CA ALA A 323 -12.32 -31.39 -15.26
C ALA A 323 -10.80 -31.46 -15.10
N ARG A 324 -10.10 -30.70 -15.94
CA ARG A 324 -8.66 -30.43 -15.82
C ARG A 324 -8.49 -29.49 -14.65
N TRP A 325 -7.71 -29.88 -13.64
CA TRP A 325 -7.40 -29.00 -12.51
C TRP A 325 -5.89 -28.94 -12.31
N ALA A 326 -5.34 -27.72 -12.39
CA ALA A 326 -4.02 -27.40 -11.89
C ALA A 326 -4.13 -27.26 -10.35
N CYS A 327 -3.46 -28.13 -9.60
CA CYS A 327 -3.45 -28.06 -8.15
C CYS A 327 -2.24 -27.21 -7.72
N ALA A 328 -2.48 -25.99 -7.22
CA ALA A 328 -1.47 -25.19 -6.57
C ALA A 328 -1.47 -25.52 -5.07
N THR A 329 -0.60 -26.42 -4.64
CA THR A 329 -0.37 -26.70 -3.22
C THR A 329 0.46 -25.57 -2.62
N ARG A 330 -0.13 -24.84 -1.67
CA ARG A 330 0.62 -23.94 -0.77
C ARG A 330 1.13 -24.78 0.39
N SER A 331 2.45 -24.89 0.52
CA SER A 331 3.12 -25.12 1.81
C SER A 331 3.66 -23.80 2.31
#